data_AF-A0A841WEM3-F1
#
_entry.id   AF-A0A841WEM3-F1
#
_cell.length_a   1.000
_cell.length_b   1.000
_cell.length_c   1.000
_cell.angle_alpha   90.00
_cell.angle_beta   90.00
_cell.angle_gamma   90.00
#
_symmetry.space_group_name_H-M   'P 1'
#
loop_
_entity.id
_entity.type
_entity.pdbx_description
1 polymer ?
#
loop_
_entity_poly.entity_id
_entity_poly.type
_entity_poly.pdbx_seq_one_letter_code
_entity_poly.pdbx_strand_id
1 'polypeptide(L)'
;MNKQLESLQSVLVFDGQDDSINLGKKPEFKIEKEITLEAWVYCQNQRRRTGIISNIFDTSDKESGYGLLLDGKSGVFFALKTTSQKIHYLSSKADSLKLNQWHHLAGTYDGKQIKVYIDGVEKATKAIANSAINYEPENDLFIGTYKDNNETYPFQGKIAEVRIWKVARTQQQIQNNLYQRLAGNEPGLIGYWALNEGSENVAHDGTTNANHGNINGANWEQSQVLFTNSQSQELVVIKTLTTEKETTLEVKSVEQKLTQNSEKAKEIEKHLLATGLEDYGFWWQEMLKAQAQKTEPDKPFRRGRIWA
;
A
#
# COMPACT_ATOMS: atom_id res chain seq x y z
N MET A 1 20.10 -5.92 21.51
CA MET A 1 19.69 -4.75 20.70
C MET A 1 19.51 -5.27 19.27
N ASN A 2 18.34 -5.82 18.97
CA ASN A 2 18.12 -6.58 17.73
C ASN A 2 17.97 -5.62 16.55
N LYS A 3 18.83 -5.82 15.55
CA LYS A 3 18.86 -5.15 14.25
C LYS A 3 17.46 -5.13 13.63
N GLN A 4 16.83 -3.96 13.58
CA GLN A 4 15.77 -3.71 12.61
C GLN A 4 16.33 -4.02 11.23
N LEU A 5 15.59 -4.80 10.45
CA LEU A 5 15.94 -5.17 9.09
C LEU A 5 15.98 -3.91 8.20
N GLU A 6 17.17 -3.34 8.03
CA GLU A 6 17.43 -2.27 7.07
C GLU A 6 17.44 -2.89 5.65
N SER A 7 16.29 -2.93 4.98
CA SER A 7 16.28 -3.23 3.55
C SER A 7 16.61 -1.94 2.79
N LEU A 8 17.73 -1.94 2.05
CA LEU A 8 18.08 -0.87 1.15
C LEU A 8 17.22 -0.98 -0.11
N GLN A 9 16.52 0.09 -0.47
CA GLN A 9 15.64 0.14 -1.64
C GLN A 9 15.80 1.47 -2.36
N SER A 10 15.54 1.46 -3.67
CA SER A 10 15.37 2.71 -4.39
C SER A 10 14.13 3.43 -3.89
N VAL A 11 14.23 4.74 -3.70
CA VAL A 11 13.12 5.65 -3.36
C VAL A 11 13.26 6.94 -4.14
N LEU A 12 12.17 7.67 -4.29
CA LEU A 12 12.17 8.96 -4.97
C LEU A 12 12.43 10.09 -3.97
N VAL A 13 13.36 10.99 -4.33
CA VAL A 13 13.82 12.13 -3.53
C VAL A 13 13.36 13.42 -4.19
N PHE A 14 12.79 14.29 -3.36
CA PHE A 14 12.24 15.60 -3.73
C PHE A 14 13.06 16.69 -3.03
N ASP A 15 13.49 17.69 -3.79
CA ASP A 15 14.43 18.73 -3.35
C ASP A 15 13.76 19.94 -2.65
N GLY A 16 12.43 20.04 -2.74
CA GLY A 16 11.66 21.15 -2.19
C GLY A 16 11.62 22.41 -3.04
N GLN A 17 11.86 22.32 -4.35
CA GLN A 17 11.84 23.45 -5.28
C GLN A 17 10.77 23.28 -6.36
N ASP A 18 10.89 22.29 -7.24
CA ASP A 18 9.99 22.07 -8.37
C ASP A 18 9.69 20.59 -8.68
N ASP A 19 10.23 19.69 -7.85
CA ASP A 19 10.03 18.25 -7.95
C ASP A 19 8.57 17.82 -7.78
N SER A 20 8.11 16.93 -8.65
CA SER A 20 6.76 16.37 -8.57
C SER A 20 6.61 15.08 -9.39
N ILE A 21 5.59 14.29 -9.06
CA ILE A 21 5.04 13.29 -9.96
C ILE A 21 3.67 13.77 -10.40
N ASN A 22 3.47 13.97 -11.69
CA ASN A 22 2.17 14.34 -12.26
C ASN A 22 1.42 13.07 -12.68
N LEU A 23 0.31 12.77 -12.01
CA LEU A 23 -0.59 11.65 -12.35
C LEU A 23 -1.65 12.05 -13.39
N GLY A 24 -1.76 13.35 -13.68
CA GLY A 24 -2.69 13.93 -14.65
C GLY A 24 -4.15 13.96 -14.18
N LYS A 25 -5.03 14.21 -15.14
CA LYS A 25 -6.49 14.20 -14.99
C LYS A 25 -7.04 12.87 -15.45
N LYS A 26 -7.54 12.04 -14.53
CA LYS A 26 -8.07 10.72 -14.84
C LYS A 26 -9.44 10.50 -14.19
N PRO A 27 -10.43 9.89 -14.88
CA PRO A 27 -11.74 9.60 -14.31
C PRO A 27 -11.68 8.78 -13.01
N GLU A 28 -10.68 7.92 -12.88
CA GLU A 28 -10.43 7.06 -11.71
C GLU A 28 -10.19 7.87 -10.44
N PHE A 29 -9.64 9.08 -10.57
CA PHE A 29 -9.39 9.99 -9.45
C PHE A 29 -10.65 10.78 -9.01
N LYS A 30 -11.74 10.69 -9.77
CA LYS A 30 -13.04 11.23 -9.36
C LYS A 30 -13.68 10.33 -8.29
N ILE A 31 -13.24 10.51 -7.05
CA ILE A 31 -13.74 9.79 -5.87
C ILE A 31 -14.78 10.66 -5.18
N GLU A 32 -16.03 10.20 -5.08
CA GLU A 32 -17.16 11.02 -4.62
C GLU A 32 -17.71 10.64 -3.24
N LYS A 33 -17.33 9.47 -2.68
CA LYS A 33 -17.97 8.93 -1.46
C LYS A 33 -17.00 8.77 -0.30
N GLU A 34 -16.05 7.86 -0.47
CA GLU A 34 -15.09 7.47 0.56
C GLU A 34 -13.69 7.46 -0.04
N ILE A 35 -12.69 7.81 0.75
CA ILE A 35 -11.31 7.88 0.28
C ILE A 35 -10.33 7.49 1.37
N THR A 36 -9.23 6.85 0.98
CA THR A 36 -8.00 6.79 1.77
C THR A 36 -6.83 7.22 0.91
N LEU A 37 -6.05 8.17 1.41
CA LEU A 37 -4.74 8.53 0.87
C LEU A 37 -3.68 8.04 1.83
N GLU A 38 -2.65 7.36 1.36
CA GLU A 38 -1.54 6.92 2.20
C GLU A 38 -0.19 6.94 1.48
N ALA A 39 0.88 7.18 2.23
CA ALA A 39 2.25 7.18 1.74
C ALA A 39 3.24 6.97 2.88
N TRP A 40 4.37 6.34 2.59
CA TRP A 40 5.57 6.45 3.42
C TRP A 40 6.32 7.73 3.05
N VAL A 41 6.68 8.51 4.06
CA VAL A 41 7.32 9.83 3.90
C VAL A 41 8.51 9.96 4.84
N TYR A 42 9.66 10.36 4.29
CA TYR A 42 10.82 10.83 5.03
C TYR A 42 10.91 12.34 4.85
N CYS A 43 10.36 13.11 5.81
CA CYS A 43 10.34 14.57 5.69
C CYS A 43 11.64 15.19 6.21
N GLN A 44 12.35 15.93 5.36
CA GLN A 44 13.56 16.65 5.77
C GLN A 44 13.25 18.07 6.27
N ASN A 45 12.24 18.70 5.68
CA ASN A 45 11.83 20.05 6.04
C ASN A 45 10.31 20.19 5.93
N GLN A 46 9.66 20.45 7.06
CA GLN A 46 8.22 20.59 7.13
C GLN A 46 7.82 22.05 6.88
N ARG A 47 7.60 22.38 5.61
CA ARG A 47 7.12 23.71 5.20
C ARG A 47 5.59 23.76 5.28
N ARG A 48 5.04 24.97 5.16
CA ARG A 48 3.58 25.19 5.18
C ARG A 48 2.95 24.67 3.88
N ARG A 49 1.81 23.98 4.00
CA ARG A 49 0.95 23.52 2.87
C ARG A 49 1.67 22.63 1.85
N THR A 50 2.71 21.93 2.25
CA THR A 50 3.46 21.04 1.36
C THR A 50 2.62 19.82 0.99
N GLY A 51 2.40 19.57 -0.30
CA GLY A 51 1.63 18.41 -0.76
C GLY A 51 2.44 17.12 -0.78
N ILE A 52 1.90 16.04 -0.19
CA ILE A 52 2.40 14.68 -0.36
C ILE A 52 1.63 13.99 -1.48
N ILE A 53 0.29 14.04 -1.40
CA ILE A 53 -0.65 13.65 -2.46
C ILE A 53 -1.67 14.78 -2.54
N SER A 54 -1.84 15.43 -3.69
CA SER A 54 -2.73 16.58 -3.77
C SER A 54 -3.43 16.71 -5.12
N ASN A 55 -4.76 16.80 -5.04
CA ASN A 55 -5.63 17.33 -6.10
C ASN A 55 -6.44 18.54 -5.57
N ILE A 56 -6.05 19.09 -4.41
CA ILE A 56 -6.70 20.27 -3.87
C ILE A 56 -6.61 21.41 -4.88
N PHE A 57 -7.72 22.12 -5.02
CA PHE A 57 -7.79 23.39 -5.72
C PHE A 57 -8.52 24.35 -4.80
N ASP A 58 -7.82 25.38 -4.35
CA ASP A 58 -8.30 26.35 -3.36
C ASP A 58 -8.02 27.75 -3.89
N THR A 59 -8.84 28.18 -4.85
CA THR A 59 -8.85 29.56 -5.33
C THR A 59 -9.92 30.35 -4.58
N SER A 60 -9.78 31.68 -4.50
CA SER A 60 -10.75 32.55 -3.81
C SER A 60 -12.21 32.31 -4.20
N ASP A 61 -12.44 31.82 -5.43
CA ASP A 61 -13.77 31.67 -6.03
C ASP A 61 -14.19 30.20 -6.19
N LYS A 62 -13.25 29.25 -6.11
CA LYS A 62 -13.50 27.82 -6.35
C LYS A 62 -12.63 26.94 -5.47
N GLU A 63 -13.29 26.03 -4.78
CA GLU A 63 -12.68 25.03 -3.88
C GLU A 63 -13.12 23.62 -4.29
N SER A 64 -12.16 22.70 -4.46
CA SER A 64 -12.42 21.28 -4.75
C SER A 64 -11.24 20.37 -4.35
N GLY A 65 -11.49 19.07 -4.43
CA GLY A 65 -10.47 18.04 -4.34
C GLY A 65 -10.19 17.54 -2.93
N TYR A 66 -9.08 16.83 -2.83
CA TYR A 66 -8.60 16.18 -1.63
C TYR A 66 -7.07 16.18 -1.61
N GLY A 67 -6.49 16.07 -0.42
CA GLY A 67 -5.04 16.00 -0.30
C GLY A 67 -4.56 15.55 1.07
N LEU A 68 -3.39 14.93 1.05
CA LEU A 68 -2.56 14.64 2.21
C LEU A 68 -1.37 15.61 2.15
N LEU A 69 -1.29 16.50 3.12
CA LEU A 69 -0.33 17.61 3.13
C LEU A 69 0.44 17.65 4.45
N LEU A 70 1.50 18.44 4.47
CA LEU A 70 2.27 18.79 5.65
C LEU A 70 2.19 20.30 5.92
N ASP A 71 2.33 20.67 7.19
CA ASP A 71 2.44 22.06 7.62
C ASP A 71 3.40 22.22 8.79
N GLY A 72 4.36 23.11 8.64
CA GLY A 72 5.43 23.34 9.64
C GLY A 72 4.95 23.73 11.04
N LYS A 73 3.68 24.12 11.23
CA LYS A 73 3.11 24.40 12.56
C LYS A 73 2.18 23.30 13.06
N SER A 74 1.52 22.58 12.15
CA SER A 74 0.35 21.77 12.47
C SER A 74 0.52 20.28 12.14
N GLY A 75 1.71 19.85 11.70
CA GLY A 75 1.98 18.45 11.42
C GLY A 75 1.41 17.99 10.08
N VAL A 76 0.75 16.85 10.09
CA VAL A 76 0.11 16.22 8.93
C VAL A 76 -1.32 16.73 8.81
N PHE A 77 -1.70 17.13 7.60
CA PHE A 77 -3.03 17.55 7.24
C PHE A 77 -3.70 16.57 6.30
N PHE A 78 -4.97 16.31 6.55
CA PHE A 78 -5.87 15.79 5.54
C PHE A 78 -6.88 16.88 5.17
N ALA A 79 -6.88 17.25 3.89
CA ALA A 79 -7.75 18.26 3.31
C ALA A 79 -8.77 17.58 2.40
N LEU A 80 -10.04 18.00 2.51
CA LEU A 80 -11.13 17.43 1.73
C LEU A 80 -12.22 18.48 1.50
N LYS A 81 -12.58 18.75 0.24
CA LYS A 81 -13.79 19.52 -0.08
C LYS A 81 -15.00 18.60 -0.17
N THR A 82 -16.08 18.96 0.52
CA THR A 82 -17.40 18.34 0.35
C THR A 82 -18.33 19.25 -0.47
N THR A 83 -19.45 18.72 -0.96
CA THR A 83 -20.44 19.52 -1.70
C THR A 83 -21.19 20.54 -0.83
N SER A 84 -21.18 20.38 0.49
CA SER A 84 -22.00 21.17 1.42
C SER A 84 -21.25 22.23 2.24
N GLN A 85 -19.92 22.21 2.26
CA GLN A 85 -19.10 23.08 3.12
C GLN A 85 -17.86 23.61 2.41
N LYS A 86 -17.11 24.52 3.03
CA LYS A 86 -15.74 24.87 2.61
C LYS A 86 -14.80 23.66 2.73
N ILE A 87 -13.58 23.76 2.22
CA ILE A 87 -12.56 22.72 2.45
C ILE A 87 -12.41 22.44 3.94
N HIS A 88 -12.50 21.15 4.29
CA HIS A 88 -12.21 20.66 5.62
C HIS A 88 -10.71 20.40 5.75
N TYR A 89 -10.10 21.04 6.74
CA TYR A 89 -8.71 20.78 7.13
C TYR A 89 -8.71 20.06 8.49
N LEU A 90 -8.10 18.88 8.56
CA LEU A 90 -7.86 18.17 9.81
C LEU A 90 -6.37 17.96 10.05
N SER A 91 -5.91 18.36 11.23
CA SER A 91 -4.51 18.37 11.65
C SER A 91 -4.22 17.28 12.67
N SER A 92 -3.08 16.60 12.55
CA SER A 92 -2.52 15.75 13.60
C SER A 92 -1.91 16.53 14.79
N LYS A 93 -1.93 17.87 14.72
CA LYS A 93 -1.26 18.84 15.63
C LYS A 93 0.26 18.87 15.47
N ALA A 94 0.87 19.91 16.04
CA ALA A 94 2.31 20.12 16.08
C ALA A 94 3.06 18.89 16.65
N ASP A 95 4.34 18.75 16.27
CA ASP A 95 5.28 17.75 16.79
C ASP A 95 4.84 16.27 16.63
N SER A 96 3.87 16.01 15.77
CA SER A 96 3.35 14.67 15.49
C SER A 96 4.18 13.88 14.47
N LEU A 97 5.04 14.56 13.71
CA LEU A 97 5.96 14.02 12.72
C LEU A 97 7.39 14.35 13.13
N LYS A 98 8.29 13.35 13.17
CA LYS A 98 9.70 13.60 13.40
C LYS A 98 10.40 13.77 12.05
N LEU A 99 11.18 14.84 11.93
CA LEU A 99 11.98 15.06 10.74
C LEU A 99 13.07 13.99 10.62
N ASN A 100 13.49 13.73 9.39
CA ASN A 100 14.57 12.82 9.05
C ASN A 100 14.32 11.38 9.53
N GLN A 101 13.06 10.96 9.53
CA GLN A 101 12.62 9.61 9.85
C GLN A 101 11.48 9.21 8.91
N TRP A 102 11.43 7.92 8.55
CA TRP A 102 10.32 7.36 7.80
C TRP A 102 9.08 7.29 8.69
N HIS A 103 7.99 7.87 8.20
CA HIS A 103 6.67 7.78 8.80
C HIS A 103 5.66 7.33 7.75
N HIS A 104 4.71 6.49 8.16
CA HIS A 104 3.55 6.20 7.32
C HIS A 104 2.44 7.19 7.63
N LEU A 105 1.96 7.90 6.62
CA LEU A 105 0.90 8.89 6.73
C LEU A 105 -0.36 8.35 6.07
N ALA A 106 -1.52 8.54 6.70
CA ALA A 106 -2.79 8.26 6.05
C ALA A 106 -3.88 9.27 6.43
N GLY A 107 -4.73 9.61 5.45
CA GLY A 107 -5.95 10.37 5.64
C GLY A 107 -7.15 9.57 5.12
N THR A 108 -8.21 9.45 5.91
CA THR A 108 -9.42 8.70 5.53
C THR A 108 -10.67 9.53 5.65
N TYR A 109 -11.64 9.31 4.76
CA TYR A 109 -13.01 9.80 4.87
C TYR A 109 -14.00 8.68 4.53
N ASP A 110 -14.95 8.41 5.43
CA ASP A 110 -15.96 7.34 5.33
C ASP A 110 -17.36 7.85 4.97
N GLY A 111 -17.45 9.07 4.42
CA GLY A 111 -18.73 9.72 4.20
C GLY A 111 -19.29 10.42 5.45
N LYS A 112 -18.69 10.28 6.64
CA LYS A 112 -19.20 10.90 7.89
C LYS A 112 -18.11 11.54 8.74
N GLN A 113 -16.88 11.08 8.63
CA GLN A 113 -15.79 11.56 9.45
C GLN A 113 -14.48 11.48 8.69
N ILE A 114 -13.68 12.54 8.86
CA ILE A 114 -12.30 12.58 8.40
C ILE A 114 -11.37 12.18 9.54
N LYS A 115 -10.32 11.44 9.22
CA LYS A 115 -9.29 11.02 10.18
C LYS A 115 -7.90 11.17 9.60
N VAL A 116 -6.92 11.37 10.48
CA VAL A 116 -5.49 11.39 10.17
C VAL A 116 -4.78 10.34 11.02
N TYR A 117 -3.94 9.55 10.38
CA TYR A 117 -3.11 8.53 11.02
C TYR A 117 -1.63 8.79 10.74
N ILE A 118 -0.80 8.55 11.74
CA ILE A 118 0.66 8.51 11.62
C ILE A 118 1.13 7.19 12.22
N ASP A 119 1.91 6.44 11.46
CA ASP A 119 2.42 5.11 11.81
C ASP A 119 1.31 4.14 12.24
N GLY A 120 0.18 4.20 11.54
CA GLY A 120 -1.00 3.37 11.83
C GLY A 120 -1.76 3.74 13.11
N VAL A 121 -1.42 4.86 13.77
CA VAL A 121 -2.11 5.36 14.97
C VAL A 121 -2.94 6.59 14.62
N GLU A 122 -4.23 6.58 15.00
CA GLU A 122 -5.11 7.73 14.82
C GLU A 122 -4.60 8.92 15.64
N LYS A 123 -4.37 10.06 14.98
CA LYS A 123 -3.91 11.31 15.62
C LYS A 123 -5.01 12.34 15.74
N ALA A 124 -5.98 12.30 14.82
CA ALA A 124 -7.09 13.23 14.80
C ALA A 124 -8.30 12.62 14.11
N THR A 125 -9.48 13.07 14.54
CA THR A 125 -10.77 12.72 13.96
C THR A 125 -11.70 13.93 14.01
N LYS A 126 -12.54 14.08 13.00
CA LYS A 126 -13.58 15.12 12.95
C LYS A 126 -14.79 14.59 12.20
N ALA A 127 -15.95 14.63 12.86
CA ALA A 127 -17.23 14.39 12.20
C ALA A 127 -17.53 15.54 11.22
N ILE A 128 -18.02 15.17 10.05
CA ILE A 128 -18.50 16.10 9.01
C ILE A 128 -19.87 15.62 8.54
N ALA A 129 -20.67 16.53 7.97
CA ALA A 129 -22.00 16.17 7.47
C ALA A 129 -21.86 15.14 6.34
N ASN A 130 -22.76 14.15 6.30
CA ASN A 130 -22.72 13.15 5.25
C ASN A 130 -22.89 13.77 3.88
N SER A 131 -21.80 13.83 3.12
CA SER A 131 -21.70 14.67 1.92
C SER A 131 -20.71 14.05 0.94
N ALA A 132 -21.05 14.15 -0.34
CA ALA A 132 -20.16 13.73 -1.40
C ALA A 132 -18.90 14.61 -1.42
N ILE A 133 -17.78 14.02 -1.81
CA ILE A 133 -16.53 14.73 -2.08
C ILE A 133 -16.75 15.57 -3.35
N ASN A 134 -16.43 16.85 -3.28
CA ASN A 134 -16.45 17.72 -4.44
C ASN A 134 -15.11 17.62 -5.16
N TYR A 135 -15.09 16.98 -6.33
CA TYR A 135 -13.89 16.78 -7.13
C TYR A 135 -14.03 17.52 -8.46
N GLU A 136 -12.97 18.21 -8.87
CA GLU A 136 -12.90 18.89 -10.16
C GLU A 136 -12.04 18.05 -11.12
N PRO A 137 -12.62 17.42 -12.15
CA PRO A 137 -11.88 16.60 -13.10
C PRO A 137 -10.83 17.36 -13.90
N GLU A 138 -10.93 18.69 -13.95
CA GLU A 138 -9.93 19.51 -14.62
C GLU A 138 -8.66 19.79 -13.80
N ASN A 139 -8.56 19.30 -12.58
CA ASN A 139 -7.35 19.44 -11.77
C ASN A 139 -6.46 18.21 -11.89
N ASP A 140 -5.16 18.44 -12.08
CA ASP A 140 -4.16 17.38 -12.02
C ASP A 140 -4.02 16.86 -10.60
N LEU A 141 -3.75 15.56 -10.47
CA LEU A 141 -3.34 14.95 -9.21
C LEU A 141 -1.81 14.86 -9.18
N PHE A 142 -1.20 15.37 -8.11
CA PHE A 142 0.24 15.36 -7.92
C PHE A 142 0.67 14.54 -6.70
N ILE A 143 1.87 13.97 -6.79
CA ILE A 143 2.63 13.46 -5.63
C ILE A 143 3.86 14.36 -5.44
N GLY A 144 4.17 14.68 -4.19
CA GLY A 144 5.36 15.47 -3.81
C GLY A 144 5.23 16.97 -4.02
N THR A 145 4.05 17.47 -4.41
CA THR A 145 3.75 18.90 -4.42
C THR A 145 2.26 19.14 -4.22
N TYR A 146 1.90 20.27 -3.63
CA TYR A 146 0.59 20.86 -3.81
C TYR A 146 0.73 21.97 -4.85
N LYS A 147 -0.02 21.86 -5.95
CA LYS A 147 0.02 22.81 -7.05
C LYS A 147 -1.39 23.07 -7.57
N ASP A 148 -1.73 24.34 -7.70
CA ASP A 148 -2.90 24.81 -8.44
C ASP A 148 -2.50 26.02 -9.31
N ASN A 149 -3.47 26.87 -9.69
CA ASN A 149 -3.23 27.97 -10.64
C ASN A 149 -2.25 29.03 -10.16
N ASN A 150 -2.18 29.29 -8.84
CA ASN A 150 -1.38 30.38 -8.27
C ASN A 150 -0.55 29.94 -7.06
N GLU A 151 -0.70 28.69 -6.62
CA GLU A 151 0.08 28.14 -5.53
C GLU A 151 0.95 26.96 -5.99
N THR A 152 2.18 26.88 -5.44
CA THR A 152 3.06 25.73 -5.59
C THR A 152 3.85 25.56 -4.31
N TYR A 153 3.61 24.44 -3.62
CA TYR A 153 4.21 24.10 -2.33
C TYR A 153 4.88 22.73 -2.43
N PRO A 154 6.15 22.69 -2.90
CA PRO A 154 6.89 21.45 -3.12
C PRO A 154 7.30 20.77 -1.80
N PHE A 155 7.45 19.45 -1.86
CA PHE A 155 7.94 18.62 -0.77
C PHE A 155 9.47 18.49 -0.80
N GLN A 156 10.09 18.48 0.39
CA GLN A 156 11.50 18.24 0.57
C GLN A 156 11.72 16.98 1.42
N GLY A 157 12.21 15.91 0.80
CA GLY A 157 12.39 14.62 1.45
C GLY A 157 12.27 13.44 0.51
N LYS A 158 11.84 12.28 1.04
CA LYS A 158 11.64 11.05 0.26
C LYS A 158 10.21 10.57 0.39
N ILE A 159 9.64 10.01 -0.68
CA ILE A 159 8.30 9.40 -0.68
C ILE A 159 8.40 7.98 -1.24
N ALA A 160 7.66 7.05 -0.65
CA ALA A 160 7.53 5.69 -1.11
C ALA A 160 6.12 5.15 -0.84
N GLU A 161 5.75 4.04 -1.49
CA GLU A 161 4.54 3.28 -1.18
C GLU A 161 3.25 4.13 -1.17
N VAL A 162 3.10 5.01 -2.17
CA VAL A 162 1.93 5.88 -2.32
C VAL A 162 0.73 5.04 -2.75
N ARG A 163 -0.39 5.14 -2.03
CA ARG A 163 -1.61 4.40 -2.35
C ARG A 163 -2.83 5.30 -2.25
N ILE A 164 -3.75 5.10 -3.17
CA ILE A 164 -5.04 5.80 -3.21
C ILE A 164 -6.15 4.76 -3.28
N TRP A 165 -7.10 4.88 -2.36
CA TRP A 165 -8.25 3.99 -2.24
C TRP A 165 -9.54 4.77 -2.40
N LYS A 166 -10.53 4.16 -3.06
CA LYS A 166 -11.92 4.65 -3.15
C LYS A 166 -12.83 4.11 -2.03
N VAL A 167 -12.22 3.71 -0.92
CA VAL A 167 -12.87 3.22 0.30
C VAL A 167 -12.19 3.82 1.52
N ALA A 168 -12.92 3.95 2.62
CA ALA A 168 -12.33 4.32 3.91
C ALA A 168 -11.69 3.10 4.58
N ARG A 169 -10.36 3.06 4.62
CA ARG A 169 -9.62 2.00 5.29
C ARG A 169 -9.73 2.18 6.81
N THR A 170 -9.96 1.09 7.52
CA THR A 170 -9.96 1.11 8.99
C THR A 170 -8.54 1.21 9.54
N GLN A 171 -8.38 1.63 10.80
CA GLN A 171 -7.06 1.66 11.43
C GLN A 171 -6.37 0.29 11.40
N GLN A 172 -7.10 -0.79 11.67
CA GLN A 172 -6.57 -2.15 11.62
C GLN A 172 -6.12 -2.54 10.21
N GLN A 173 -6.90 -2.17 9.20
CA GLN A 173 -6.55 -2.38 7.79
C GLN A 173 -5.28 -1.62 7.40
N ILE A 174 -5.09 -0.38 7.87
CA ILE A 174 -3.86 0.40 7.67
C ILE A 174 -2.68 -0.28 8.37
N GLN A 175 -2.85 -0.69 9.63
CA GLN A 175 -1.80 -1.36 10.42
C GLN A 175 -1.36 -2.69 9.79
N ASN A 176 -2.30 -3.50 9.29
CA ASN A 176 -2.00 -4.79 8.68
C ASN A 176 -1.12 -4.67 7.43
N ASN A 177 -1.23 -3.57 6.68
CA ASN A 177 -0.50 -3.34 5.43
C ASN A 177 0.61 -2.28 5.56
N LEU A 178 0.94 -1.86 6.78
CA LEU A 178 1.87 -0.75 7.05
C LEU A 178 3.28 -1.04 6.52
N TYR A 179 3.78 -2.25 6.75
CA TYR A 179 5.14 -2.68 6.43
C TYR A 179 5.20 -3.66 5.25
N GLN A 180 4.10 -3.80 4.52
CA GLN A 180 3.95 -4.77 3.44
C GLN A 180 3.68 -4.05 2.13
N ARG A 181 4.40 -4.45 1.08
CA ARG A 181 4.03 -4.09 -0.29
C ARG A 181 2.71 -4.77 -0.66
N LEU A 182 1.91 -4.05 -1.43
CA LEU A 182 0.63 -4.52 -1.93
C LEU A 182 0.80 -5.31 -3.23
N ALA A 183 -0.18 -6.15 -3.53
CA ALA A 183 -0.24 -6.87 -4.81
C ALA A 183 -0.76 -5.98 -5.95
N GLY A 184 -1.47 -4.89 -5.64
CA GLY A 184 -2.05 -3.97 -6.62
C GLY A 184 -3.46 -4.33 -7.09
N ASN A 185 -4.01 -5.46 -6.61
CA ASN A 185 -5.35 -5.95 -6.95
C ASN A 185 -6.32 -5.92 -5.75
N GLU A 186 -5.96 -5.22 -4.67
CA GLU A 186 -6.77 -5.12 -3.48
C GLU A 186 -8.12 -4.42 -3.77
N PRO A 187 -9.25 -4.93 -3.24
CA PRO A 187 -10.54 -4.30 -3.45
C PRO A 187 -10.58 -2.85 -2.97
N GLY A 188 -10.93 -1.94 -3.88
CA GLY A 188 -11.02 -0.50 -3.60
C GLY A 188 -9.71 0.27 -3.77
N LEU A 189 -8.59 -0.38 -4.07
CA LEU A 189 -7.35 0.29 -4.47
C LEU A 189 -7.51 0.81 -5.91
N ILE A 190 -7.21 2.09 -6.13
CA ILE A 190 -7.30 2.70 -7.47
C ILE A 190 -5.95 3.09 -8.06
N GLY A 191 -4.92 3.19 -7.23
CA GLY A 191 -3.55 3.42 -7.66
C GLY A 191 -2.58 3.08 -6.55
N TYR A 192 -1.46 2.46 -6.93
CA TYR A 192 -0.38 2.09 -6.03
C TYR A 192 0.97 2.32 -6.70
N TRP A 193 1.71 3.29 -6.22
CA TRP A 193 3.06 3.61 -6.68
C TRP A 193 4.03 3.23 -5.56
N ALA A 194 4.70 2.09 -5.72
CA ALA A 194 5.73 1.66 -4.76
C ALA A 194 6.92 2.64 -4.74
N LEU A 195 7.19 3.32 -5.87
CA LEU A 195 8.29 4.26 -6.07
C LEU A 195 9.65 3.60 -5.77
N ASN A 196 9.91 2.47 -6.41
CA ASN A 196 11.09 1.64 -6.22
C ASN A 196 11.76 1.22 -7.55
N GLU A 197 11.42 1.89 -8.64
CA GLU A 197 11.87 1.63 -10.01
C GLU A 197 13.38 1.89 -10.14
N GLY A 198 13.87 3.00 -9.58
CA GLY A 198 15.30 3.33 -9.53
C GLY A 198 15.92 3.86 -10.81
N SER A 199 15.11 4.03 -11.86
CA SER A 199 15.52 4.68 -13.10
C SER A 199 14.28 5.22 -13.81
N GLU A 200 14.52 5.97 -14.89
CA GLU A 200 13.49 6.58 -15.73
C GLU A 200 12.66 7.65 -15.01
N ASN A 201 11.88 8.39 -15.80
CA ASN A 201 11.02 9.47 -15.33
C ASN A 201 9.55 9.05 -15.31
N VAL A 202 9.27 7.78 -15.03
CA VAL A 202 7.91 7.24 -14.95
C VAL A 202 7.73 6.57 -13.59
N ALA A 203 6.69 6.99 -12.87
CA ALA A 203 6.23 6.31 -11.66
C ALA A 203 5.15 5.30 -12.06
N HIS A 204 5.45 4.01 -11.92
CA HIS A 204 4.53 2.96 -12.34
C HIS A 204 3.48 2.68 -11.25
N ASP A 205 2.22 2.93 -11.60
CA ASP A 205 1.09 2.32 -10.92
C ASP A 205 1.11 0.78 -11.07
N GLY A 206 1.19 0.07 -9.95
CA GLY A 206 1.15 -1.39 -9.86
C GLY A 206 -0.26 -2.00 -9.92
N THR A 207 -1.31 -1.19 -10.03
CA THR A 207 -2.68 -1.70 -10.23
C THR A 207 -2.98 -1.97 -11.71
N THR A 208 -4.10 -2.66 -11.98
CA THR A 208 -4.61 -2.85 -13.35
C THR A 208 -5.11 -1.57 -14.01
N ASN A 209 -5.26 -0.46 -13.27
CA ASN A 209 -5.70 0.81 -13.84
C ASN A 209 -4.57 1.51 -14.61
N ALA A 210 -3.31 1.10 -14.40
CA ALA A 210 -2.14 1.66 -15.08
C ALA A 210 -2.09 3.20 -15.01
N ASN A 211 -2.42 3.75 -13.83
CA ASN A 211 -2.39 5.18 -13.57
C ASN A 211 -0.95 5.73 -13.44
N HIS A 212 -0.04 5.37 -14.35
CA HIS A 212 1.35 5.81 -14.30
C HIS A 212 1.46 7.35 -14.26
N GLY A 213 2.49 7.82 -13.56
CA GLY A 213 2.81 9.23 -13.38
C GLY A 213 4.08 9.62 -14.11
N ASN A 214 4.17 10.89 -14.53
CA ASN A 214 5.41 11.46 -15.07
C ASN A 214 6.20 12.12 -13.94
N ILE A 215 7.46 11.73 -13.78
CA ILE A 215 8.37 12.30 -12.78
C ILE A 215 9.03 13.55 -13.38
N ASN A 216 8.95 14.67 -12.66
CA ASN A 216 9.58 15.92 -13.03
C ASN A 216 10.55 16.35 -11.91
N GLY A 217 11.83 16.47 -12.22
CA GLY A 217 12.90 16.94 -11.33
C GLY A 217 13.38 15.92 -10.27
N ALA A 218 12.46 15.16 -9.69
CA ALA A 218 12.76 14.23 -8.59
C ALA A 218 13.73 13.12 -9.02
N ASN A 219 14.64 12.74 -8.12
CA ASN A 219 15.73 11.80 -8.40
C ASN A 219 15.61 10.51 -7.59
N TRP A 220 16.21 9.43 -8.10
CA TRP A 220 16.29 8.15 -7.42
C TRP A 220 17.49 8.10 -6.46
N GLU A 221 17.27 7.60 -5.23
CA GLU A 221 18.33 7.36 -4.25
C GLU A 221 18.10 6.01 -3.54
N GLN A 222 19.17 5.36 -3.11
CA GLN A 222 19.08 4.22 -2.21
C GLN A 222 18.81 4.70 -0.77
N SER A 223 17.75 4.20 -0.16
CA SER A 223 17.39 4.52 1.22
C SER A 223 17.09 3.26 2.00
N GLN A 224 17.43 3.26 3.29
CA GLN A 224 16.96 2.23 4.20
C GLN A 224 15.48 2.47 4.47
N VAL A 225 14.67 1.44 4.28
CA VAL A 225 13.21 1.52 4.47
C VAL A 225 12.73 0.47 5.47
N LEU A 226 11.53 0.72 6.03
CA LEU A 226 10.91 -0.11 7.05
C LEU A 226 9.89 -1.12 6.50
N PHE A 227 9.67 -1.15 5.18
CA PHE A 227 8.65 -1.96 4.50
C PHE A 227 9.29 -2.96 3.53
N THR A 228 8.67 -4.12 3.37
CA THR A 228 9.23 -5.25 2.59
C THR A 228 8.19 -5.93 1.71
N ASN A 229 8.66 -6.75 0.75
CA ASN A 229 7.79 -7.64 -0.01
C ASN A 229 7.26 -8.75 0.90
N SER A 230 6.03 -9.23 0.66
CA SER A 230 5.41 -10.31 1.46
C SER A 230 6.27 -11.59 1.52
N GLN A 231 7.05 -11.90 0.48
CA GLN A 231 7.96 -13.06 0.45
C GLN A 231 9.20 -12.92 1.35
N SER A 232 9.53 -11.71 1.79
CA SER A 232 10.66 -11.47 2.70
C SER A 232 10.36 -11.99 4.11
N GLN A 233 9.08 -12.17 4.48
CA GLN A 233 8.71 -12.62 5.83
C GLN A 233 9.12 -14.07 6.10
N GLU A 234 9.00 -14.99 5.12
CA GLU A 234 9.43 -16.40 5.28
C GLU A 234 10.95 -16.52 5.43
N LEU A 235 11.72 -15.84 4.58
CA LEU A 235 13.19 -15.85 4.64
C LEU A 235 13.74 -15.19 5.91
N VAL A 236 13.03 -14.18 6.44
CA VAL A 236 13.40 -13.50 7.70
C VAL A 236 13.10 -14.38 8.91
N VAL A 237 11.98 -15.10 8.93
CA VAL A 237 11.70 -16.10 9.98
C VAL A 237 12.77 -17.20 9.96
N ILE A 238 13.12 -17.73 8.79
CA ILE A 238 14.16 -18.76 8.66
C ILE A 238 15.53 -18.25 9.13
N LYS A 239 15.94 -17.03 8.73
CA LYS A 239 17.22 -16.44 9.16
C LYS A 239 17.27 -16.11 10.66
N THR A 240 16.15 -15.64 11.23
CA THR A 240 16.09 -15.33 12.67
C THR A 240 16.15 -16.61 13.50
N LEU A 241 15.44 -17.66 13.07
CA LEU A 241 15.49 -18.98 13.71
C LEU A 241 16.87 -19.65 13.60
N THR A 242 17.62 -19.43 12.51
CA THR A 242 18.99 -19.96 12.40
C THR A 242 19.98 -19.19 13.27
N THR A 243 19.84 -17.86 13.36
CA THR A 243 20.74 -17.02 14.17
C THR A 243 20.54 -17.20 15.68
N GLU A 244 19.29 -17.41 16.12
CA GLU A 244 18.97 -17.75 17.52
C GLU A 244 19.38 -19.18 17.90
N LYS A 245 19.35 -20.13 16.95
CA LYS A 245 19.86 -21.49 17.16
C LYS A 245 21.39 -21.57 17.23
N GLU A 246 22.11 -20.66 16.59
CA GLU A 246 23.59 -20.66 16.61
C GLU A 246 24.18 -20.03 17.89
N THR A 247 23.37 -19.31 18.69
CA THR A 247 23.82 -18.65 19.93
C THR A 247 23.49 -19.42 21.21
N THR A 248 22.90 -20.62 21.12
CA THR A 248 22.73 -21.49 22.29
C THR A 248 23.10 -22.93 21.97
N LEU A 249 24.09 -23.42 22.73
CA LEU A 249 24.48 -24.82 22.98
C LEU A 249 25.70 -25.32 22.19
N GLU A 250 26.74 -25.56 23.00
CA GLU A 250 27.97 -26.27 22.73
C GLU A 250 27.78 -27.50 21.82
N VAL A 251 28.58 -27.49 20.76
CA VAL A 251 28.79 -28.54 19.78
C VAL A 251 29.25 -29.81 20.49
N LYS A 252 28.34 -30.80 20.66
CA LYS A 252 28.61 -32.26 20.63
C LYS A 252 27.41 -33.18 20.95
N SER A 253 26.25 -32.67 21.38
CA SER A 253 25.07 -33.53 21.67
C SER A 253 24.03 -33.62 20.53
N VAL A 254 24.18 -32.84 19.46
CA VAL A 254 23.18 -32.71 18.38
C VAL A 254 23.21 -33.87 17.39
N GLU A 255 24.40 -34.40 17.07
CA GLU A 255 24.52 -35.53 16.13
C GLU A 255 23.84 -36.80 16.67
N GLN A 256 23.86 -37.04 17.98
CA GLN A 256 23.19 -38.18 18.61
C GLN A 256 21.66 -38.01 18.69
N LYS A 257 21.16 -36.78 18.85
CA LYS A 257 19.70 -36.52 18.86
C LYS A 257 19.07 -36.53 17.46
N LEU A 258 19.84 -36.19 16.42
CA LEU A 258 19.40 -36.25 15.03
C LEU A 258 19.16 -37.70 14.57
N THR A 259 20.00 -38.65 15.01
CA THR A 259 19.82 -40.08 14.69
C THR A 259 18.55 -40.64 15.33
N GLN A 260 18.33 -40.32 16.62
CA GLN A 260 17.19 -40.83 17.39
C GLN A 260 15.83 -40.28 16.91
N ASN A 261 15.79 -39.05 16.41
CA ASN A 261 14.58 -38.47 15.81
C ASN A 261 14.29 -39.00 14.40
N SER A 262 15.32 -39.36 13.63
CA SER A 262 15.14 -39.97 12.30
C SER A 262 14.55 -41.38 12.38
N GLU A 263 14.88 -42.13 13.43
CA GLU A 263 14.33 -43.48 13.68
C GLU A 263 12.87 -43.40 14.13
N LYS A 264 12.53 -42.45 15.02
CA LYS A 264 11.13 -42.18 15.40
C LYS A 264 10.25 -41.73 14.23
N ALA A 265 10.79 -40.93 13.31
CA ALA A 265 10.05 -40.50 12.12
C ALA A 265 9.72 -41.69 11.19
N LYS A 266 10.67 -42.62 11.00
CA LYS A 266 10.44 -43.85 10.23
C LYS A 266 9.43 -44.79 10.90
N GLU A 267 9.40 -44.82 12.23
CA GLU A 267 8.44 -45.62 13.00
C GLU A 267 7.02 -45.04 12.96
N ILE A 268 6.88 -43.70 12.97
CA ILE A 268 5.60 -43.00 12.77
C ILE A 268 5.09 -43.18 11.35
N GLU A 269 5.96 -43.12 10.34
CA GLU A 269 5.61 -43.34 8.94
C GLU A 269 5.14 -44.79 8.70
N LYS A 270 5.79 -45.77 9.34
CA LYS A 270 5.34 -47.17 9.34
C LYS A 270 3.98 -47.36 10.03
N HIS A 271 3.69 -46.58 11.06
CA HIS A 271 2.38 -46.60 11.75
C HIS A 271 1.27 -45.92 10.93
N LEU A 272 1.58 -44.85 10.21
CA LEU A 272 0.64 -44.15 9.30
C LEU A 272 0.25 -45.03 8.10
N LEU A 273 1.19 -45.82 7.57
CA LEU A 273 0.95 -46.77 6.47
C LEU A 273 0.03 -47.94 6.87
N ALA A 274 -0.18 -48.18 8.17
CA ALA A 274 -1.05 -49.26 8.67
C ALA A 274 -2.51 -48.83 8.91
N THR A 275 -2.84 -47.53 8.83
CA THR A 275 -4.15 -46.99 9.25
C THR A 275 -5.13 -46.65 8.11
N GLY A 276 -4.80 -46.96 6.84
CA GLY A 276 -5.76 -46.89 5.72
C GLY A 276 -6.27 -45.49 5.33
N LEU A 277 -5.48 -44.44 5.57
CA LEU A 277 -5.81 -43.04 5.23
C LEU A 277 -5.23 -42.58 3.87
N GLU A 278 -5.39 -43.36 2.81
CA GLU A 278 -4.84 -43.01 1.48
C GLU A 278 -5.73 -42.06 0.64
N ASP A 279 -7.00 -41.86 1.01
CA ASP A 279 -7.95 -41.27 0.05
C ASP A 279 -7.86 -39.74 -0.16
N TYR A 280 -7.24 -38.95 0.73
CA TYR A 280 -7.27 -37.49 0.56
C TYR A 280 -6.32 -36.96 -0.53
N GLY A 281 -5.21 -37.66 -0.78
CA GLY A 281 -4.24 -37.24 -1.81
C GLY A 281 -4.69 -37.60 -3.24
N PHE A 282 -5.37 -38.75 -3.41
CA PHE A 282 -5.80 -39.24 -4.71
C PHE A 282 -6.99 -38.44 -5.28
N TRP A 283 -7.99 -38.13 -4.45
CA TRP A 283 -9.18 -37.38 -4.88
C TRP A 283 -8.89 -35.93 -5.27
N TRP A 284 -7.89 -35.31 -4.65
CA TRP A 284 -7.45 -33.94 -5.01
C TRP A 284 -6.82 -33.90 -6.42
N GLN A 285 -6.04 -34.92 -6.78
CA GLN A 285 -5.42 -35.00 -8.10
C GLN A 285 -6.43 -35.36 -9.21
N GLU A 286 -7.41 -36.22 -8.93
CA GLU A 286 -8.49 -36.52 -9.90
C GLU A 286 -9.42 -35.32 -10.14
N MET A 287 -9.73 -34.53 -9.12
CA MET A 287 -10.52 -33.29 -9.26
C MET A 287 -9.84 -32.25 -10.14
N LEU A 288 -8.51 -32.12 -10.05
CA LEU A 288 -7.73 -31.21 -10.88
C LEU A 288 -7.66 -31.67 -12.35
N LYS A 289 -7.61 -32.98 -12.61
CA LYS A 289 -7.66 -33.54 -13.98
C LYS A 289 -9.03 -33.32 -14.64
N ALA A 290 -10.12 -33.42 -13.88
CA ALA A 290 -11.48 -33.21 -14.40
C ALA A 290 -11.78 -31.74 -14.77
N GLN A 291 -11.14 -30.78 -14.12
CA GLN A 291 -11.28 -29.34 -14.47
C GLN A 291 -10.46 -28.94 -15.70
N ALA A 292 -9.35 -29.63 -16.00
CA ALA A 292 -8.47 -29.32 -17.12
C ALA A 292 -9.01 -29.78 -18.50
N GLN A 293 -10.05 -30.62 -18.57
CA GLN A 293 -10.59 -31.14 -19.83
C GLN A 293 -11.80 -30.37 -20.41
N LYS A 294 -12.24 -29.27 -19.77
CA LYS A 294 -13.36 -28.45 -20.31
C LYS A 294 -12.86 -27.27 -21.14
N THR A 295 -12.36 -27.56 -22.34
CA THR A 295 -12.21 -26.57 -23.42
C THR A 295 -12.64 -27.18 -24.76
N GLU A 296 -13.94 -27.23 -25.02
CA GLU A 296 -14.49 -27.23 -26.39
C GLU A 296 -15.90 -26.63 -26.35
N PRO A 297 -16.27 -25.74 -27.30
CA PRO A 297 -17.60 -25.13 -27.35
C PRO A 297 -18.66 -26.13 -27.86
N ASP A 298 -19.85 -26.08 -27.27
CA ASP A 298 -20.99 -26.93 -27.63
C ASP A 298 -21.30 -26.88 -29.14
N LYS A 299 -21.34 -28.04 -29.79
CA LYS A 299 -21.81 -28.20 -31.18
C LYS A 299 -23.34 -28.03 -31.21
N PRO A 300 -23.91 -27.38 -32.25
CA PRO A 300 -25.35 -27.14 -32.32
C PRO A 300 -26.16 -28.42 -32.54
N PHE A 301 -27.25 -28.53 -31.79
CA PHE A 301 -28.25 -29.61 -31.84
C PHE A 301 -28.78 -29.85 -33.27
N ARG A 302 -28.63 -31.08 -33.79
CA ARG A 302 -29.46 -31.59 -34.90
C ARG A 302 -30.70 -32.30 -34.35
N ARG A 303 -31.89 -31.75 -34.62
CA ARG A 303 -33.17 -32.46 -34.43
C ARG A 303 -33.38 -33.43 -35.59
N GLY A 304 -33.33 -34.74 -35.32
CA GLY A 304 -33.78 -35.80 -36.24
C GLY A 304 -35.14 -36.34 -35.79
N ARG A 305 -36.16 -36.17 -36.64
CA ARG A 305 -37.52 -36.72 -36.52
C ARG A 305 -37.49 -38.26 -36.59
N ILE A 306 -38.30 -38.90 -35.76
CA ILE A 306 -38.74 -40.29 -35.95
C ILE A 306 -40.06 -40.22 -36.72
N TRP A 307 -40.18 -40.91 -37.84
CA TRP A 307 -41.44 -41.08 -38.56
C TRP A 307 -42.25 -42.23 -37.96
N ALA A 308 -43.56 -42.02 -37.84
CA ALA A 308 -44.56 -42.94 -38.35
C ALA A 308 -45.37 -42.17 -39.41
#